data_AF-A0A6C0DZY4-F1
#
_entry.id   AF-A0A6C0DZY4-F1
#
_cell.length_a   1.000
_cell.length_b   1.000
_cell.length_c   1.000
_cell.angle_alpha   90.00
_cell.angle_beta   90.00
_cell.angle_gamma   90.00
#
_symmetry.space_group_name_H-M   'P 1'
#
loop_
_entity.id
_entity.type
_entity.pdbx_description
1 polymer ?
#
loop_
_entity_poly.entity_id
_entity_poly.type
_entity_poly.pdbx_seq_one_letter_code
_entity_poly.pdbx_strand_id
1 'polypeptide(L)'
;MNVNKYINFDIFTNILTWLDYESIKQFLLTNKVIYEYYKNNNRFISLLIIKKIDEKFNIQCLDKSNKLEGKQIDNVSIIYNRVYNQFKRQKMINLTDIIIYLIENKYDDSIYILKKLVSLCVLRVNAYTDSMNVIMHNDMVYLLVYSNVEESKLILDNFTIPISVMSYAIQEILYNRKVDYKKKLCRMIDYIYCKYCWKMVENMNNVYIHRILVHFIKNNQQKMIRYFLKKKRYYKYNLIYQTLINDCLLYDSVGCLKLLIREMENDSKLLKIYITVNKEILEKVVKKGSFYIIKYIIDNLLGNFINMNGYILSICNGIIYYNGNKFTKYVKKLKMLECYFDDKSKVMINNCLENNIKNVNNIYLV
;
A
#
# COMPACT_ATOMS: atom_id res chain seq x y z
N MET A 1 25.77 56.02 30.91
CA MET A 1 25.34 56.13 29.50
C MET A 1 24.70 54.81 29.08
N ASN A 2 23.38 54.80 28.88
CA ASN A 2 22.63 53.63 28.43
C ASN A 2 22.87 53.41 26.93
N VAL A 3 23.54 52.32 26.56
CA VAL A 3 23.79 51.88 25.16
C VAL A 3 22.49 51.34 24.51
N ASN A 4 21.31 51.67 25.04
CA ASN A 4 20.00 51.13 24.65
C ASN A 4 19.27 51.95 23.58
N LYS A 5 19.97 52.72 22.75
CA LYS A 5 19.35 53.34 21.58
C LYS A 5 20.22 53.11 20.35
N TYR A 6 19.56 52.66 19.28
CA TYR A 6 20.00 52.67 17.87
C TYR A 6 20.74 51.44 17.34
N ILE A 7 20.15 50.25 17.48
CA ILE A 7 20.06 49.43 16.27
C ILE A 7 18.68 49.71 15.69
N ASN A 8 18.62 50.51 14.61
CA ASN A 8 17.39 50.64 13.82
C ASN A 8 16.99 49.24 13.33
N PHE A 9 15.70 48.91 13.36
CA PHE A 9 15.21 47.63 12.82
C PHE A 9 15.68 47.40 11.37
N ASP A 10 15.84 48.45 10.56
CA ASP A 10 16.41 48.35 9.21
C ASP A 10 17.87 47.90 9.22
N ILE A 11 18.68 48.38 10.17
CA ILE A 11 20.08 47.98 10.34
C ILE A 11 20.13 46.53 10.85
N PHE A 12 19.27 46.18 11.80
CA PHE A 12 19.14 44.84 12.35
C PHE A 12 18.80 43.81 11.26
N THR A 13 17.78 44.13 10.45
CA THR A 13 17.34 43.26 9.34
C THR A 13 18.42 43.14 8.27
N ASN A 14 19.09 44.24 7.90
CA ASN A 14 20.22 44.20 6.97
C ASN A 14 21.34 43.27 7.48
N ILE A 15 21.79 43.41 8.73
CA ILE A 15 22.81 42.52 9.32
C ILE A 15 22.37 41.06 9.19
N LEU A 16 21.14 40.75 9.64
CA LEU A 16 20.61 39.38 9.61
C LEU A 16 20.54 38.78 8.19
N THR A 17 20.31 39.59 7.16
CA THR A 17 20.28 39.08 5.76
C THR A 17 21.64 38.61 5.25
N TRP A 18 22.74 39.19 5.74
CA TRP A 18 24.10 38.81 5.35
C TRP A 18 24.65 37.61 6.11
N LEU A 19 24.10 37.32 7.29
CA LEU A 19 24.56 36.21 8.12
C LEU A 19 24.05 34.86 7.59
N ASP A 20 24.84 33.81 7.82
CA ASP A 20 24.39 32.42 7.66
C ASP A 20 23.56 31.99 8.88
N TYR A 21 22.93 30.82 8.80
CA TYR A 21 22.01 30.37 9.85
C TYR A 21 22.64 30.26 11.25
N GLU A 22 23.86 29.72 11.37
CA GLU A 22 24.52 29.58 12.68
C GLU A 22 24.94 30.95 13.23
N SER A 23 25.43 31.85 12.37
CA SER A 23 25.75 33.22 12.78
C SER A 23 24.51 34.00 13.20
N ILE A 24 23.36 33.80 12.55
CA ILE A 24 22.08 34.37 12.99
C ILE A 24 21.75 33.88 14.40
N LYS A 25 21.81 32.58 14.66
CA LYS A 25 21.52 32.02 15.99
C LYS A 25 22.42 32.59 17.08
N GLN A 26 23.72 32.65 16.81
CA GLN A 26 24.68 33.22 17.75
C GLN A 26 24.40 34.70 17.99
N PHE A 27 24.19 35.47 16.92
CA PHE A 27 23.87 36.90 17.00
C PHE A 27 22.61 37.16 17.82
N LEU A 28 21.53 36.40 17.60
CA LEU A 28 20.27 36.55 18.35
C LEU A 28 20.42 36.30 19.86
N LEU A 29 21.46 35.57 20.28
CA LEU A 29 21.74 35.20 21.67
C LEU A 29 22.88 36.02 22.31
N THR A 30 23.49 36.95 21.57
CA THR A 30 24.66 37.71 22.07
C THR A 30 24.32 38.68 23.21
N ASN A 31 23.14 39.30 23.21
CA ASN A 31 22.71 40.23 24.27
C ASN A 31 21.18 40.31 24.38
N LYS A 32 20.69 40.56 25.59
CA LYS A 32 19.27 40.80 25.95
C LYS A 32 18.56 41.79 25.02
N VAL A 33 19.22 42.89 24.60
CA VAL A 33 18.60 43.89 23.69
C VAL A 33 18.26 43.26 22.33
N ILE A 34 19.20 42.55 21.73
CA ILE A 34 19.01 41.85 20.45
C ILE A 34 17.95 40.76 20.59
N TYR A 35 17.94 40.05 21.72
CA TYR A 35 16.94 39.04 22.02
C TYR A 35 15.52 39.64 22.15
N GLU A 36 15.37 40.82 22.76
CA GLU A 36 14.09 41.54 22.84
C GLU A 36 13.61 42.01 21.45
N TYR A 37 14.52 42.48 20.58
CA TYR A 37 14.19 42.75 19.17
C TYR A 37 13.70 41.49 18.45
N TYR A 38 14.32 40.35 18.71
CA TYR A 38 13.86 39.07 18.19
C TYR A 38 12.45 38.73 18.66
N LYS A 39 12.20 38.79 19.97
CA LYS A 39 10.91 38.45 20.57
C LYS A 39 9.77 39.31 20.00
N ASN A 40 10.03 40.60 19.78
CA ASN A 40 9.05 41.54 19.24
C ASN A 40 8.81 41.36 17.72
N ASN A 41 9.74 40.73 17.00
CA ASN A 41 9.67 40.53 15.54
C ASN A 41 9.77 39.05 15.12
N ASN A 42 9.30 38.15 15.99
CA ASN A 42 9.48 36.71 15.84
C ASN A 42 9.06 36.19 14.46
N ARG A 43 7.95 36.69 13.90
CA ARG A 43 7.45 36.28 12.59
C ARG A 43 8.44 36.55 11.46
N PHE A 44 9.05 37.74 11.43
CA PHE A 44 10.06 38.08 10.42
C PHE A 44 11.27 37.15 10.52
N ILE A 45 11.70 36.87 11.74
CA ILE A 45 12.89 36.06 11.99
C ILE A 45 12.62 34.59 11.67
N SER A 46 11.43 34.06 11.98
CA SER A 46 10.99 32.75 11.53
C SER A 46 11.04 32.63 9.99
N LEU A 47 10.57 33.64 9.26
CA LEU A 47 10.66 33.65 7.78
C LEU A 47 12.11 33.69 7.28
N LEU A 48 12.95 34.50 7.91
CA LEU A 48 14.37 34.57 7.58
C LEU A 48 15.08 33.23 7.82
N ILE A 49 14.80 32.58 8.96
CA ILE A 49 15.32 31.26 9.31
C ILE A 49 14.94 30.23 8.23
N ILE A 50 13.66 30.18 7.85
CA ILE A 50 13.19 29.28 6.78
C ILE A 50 13.98 29.54 5.50
N LYS A 51 14.11 30.80 5.08
CA LYS A 51 14.86 31.19 3.89
C LYS A 51 16.33 30.76 3.94
N LYS A 52 16.99 30.93 5.08
CA LYS A 52 18.42 30.57 5.25
C LYS A 52 18.63 29.06 5.23
N ILE A 53 17.69 28.29 5.76
CA ILE A 53 17.76 26.82 5.69
C ILE A 53 17.46 26.33 4.27
N ASP A 54 16.50 26.96 3.57
CA ASP A 54 16.26 26.69 2.15
C ASP A 54 17.52 26.95 1.31
N GLU A 55 18.20 28.08 1.52
CA GLU A 55 19.49 28.40 0.88
C GLU A 55 20.54 27.33 1.18
N LYS A 56 20.65 26.88 2.44
CA LYS A 56 21.62 25.85 2.84
C LYS A 56 21.41 24.51 2.14
N PHE A 57 20.16 24.12 1.93
CA PHE A 57 19.79 22.83 1.32
C PHE A 57 19.42 22.94 -0.16
N ASN A 58 19.72 24.08 -0.82
CA ASN A 58 19.40 24.34 -2.22
C ASN A 58 17.92 24.15 -2.58
N ILE A 59 17.01 24.45 -1.64
CA ILE A 59 15.56 24.35 -1.83
C ILE A 59 15.06 25.64 -2.51
N GLN A 60 15.23 25.72 -3.82
CA GLN A 60 14.78 26.89 -4.59
C GLN A 60 13.25 26.93 -4.66
N CYS A 61 12.66 28.01 -4.13
CA CYS A 61 11.21 28.16 -4.04
C CYS A 61 10.63 28.54 -5.42
N LEU A 62 10.05 27.59 -6.15
CA LEU A 62 9.38 27.86 -7.44
C LEU A 62 8.00 28.50 -7.26
N ASP A 63 7.34 28.27 -6.13
CA ASP A 63 5.96 28.70 -5.90
C ASP A 63 5.88 29.91 -4.94
N LYS A 64 5.48 31.07 -5.47
CA LYS A 64 5.10 32.27 -4.69
C LYS A 64 3.66 32.22 -4.15
N SER A 65 2.94 31.14 -4.45
CA SER A 65 1.47 31.05 -4.33
C SER A 65 0.97 30.66 -2.94
N ASN A 66 1.77 29.99 -2.11
CA ASN A 66 1.36 29.64 -0.75
C ASN A 66 1.92 30.66 0.24
N LYS A 67 1.10 31.64 0.66
CA LYS A 67 1.48 32.54 1.77
C LYS A 67 1.29 31.78 3.08
N LEU A 68 2.36 31.59 3.84
CA LEU A 68 2.27 31.09 5.21
C LEU A 68 1.55 32.11 6.09
N GLU A 69 0.58 31.65 6.90
CA GLU A 69 -0.20 32.51 7.78
C GLU A 69 0.16 32.31 9.26
N GLY A 70 0.31 33.41 10.00
CA GLY A 70 0.39 33.45 11.47
C GLY A 70 1.10 32.25 12.14
N LYS A 71 0.33 31.48 12.92
CA LYS A 71 0.82 30.32 13.71
C LYS A 71 1.50 29.23 12.89
N GLN A 72 1.18 29.10 11.59
CA GLN A 72 1.83 28.12 10.72
C GLN A 72 3.30 28.47 10.47
N ILE A 73 3.65 29.77 10.43
CA ILE A 73 5.04 30.21 10.24
C ILE A 73 5.92 29.74 11.40
N ASP A 74 5.42 29.86 12.64
CA ASP A 74 6.16 29.48 13.83
C ASP A 74 6.38 27.97 13.88
N ASN A 75 5.33 27.18 13.61
CA ASN A 75 5.44 25.72 13.53
C ASN A 75 6.40 25.26 12.44
N VAL A 76 6.29 25.82 11.23
CA VAL A 76 7.17 25.51 10.11
C VAL A 76 8.63 25.87 10.44
N SER A 77 8.87 27.04 11.04
CA SER A 77 10.20 27.47 11.51
C SER A 77 10.81 26.49 12.52
N ILE A 78 10.03 26.00 13.49
CA ILE A 78 10.46 24.96 14.45
C ILE A 78 10.85 23.67 13.74
N ILE A 79 10.08 23.21 12.77
CA ILE A 79 10.37 21.96 12.02
C ILE A 79 11.62 22.16 11.17
N TYR A 80 11.75 23.28 10.45
CA TYR A 80 12.95 23.61 9.68
C TYR A 80 14.19 23.65 10.57
N ASN A 81 14.12 24.21 11.77
CA ASN A 81 15.22 24.18 12.75
C ASN A 81 15.63 22.75 13.12
N ARG A 82 14.67 21.83 13.28
CA ARG A 82 14.95 20.40 13.55
C ARG A 82 15.62 19.72 12.37
N VAL A 83 15.09 19.94 11.15
CA VAL A 83 15.70 19.46 9.90
C VAL A 83 17.14 19.96 9.78
N TYR A 84 17.36 21.27 9.99
CA TYR A 84 18.70 21.82 9.94
C TYR A 84 19.63 21.13 10.94
N ASN A 85 19.23 21.01 12.20
CA ASN A 85 20.07 20.39 13.23
C ASN A 85 20.41 18.92 12.91
N GLN A 86 19.50 18.19 12.28
CA GLN A 86 19.71 16.81 11.84
C GLN A 86 20.75 16.71 10.72
N PHE A 87 20.66 17.61 9.73
CA PHE A 87 21.40 17.47 8.48
C PHE A 87 22.60 18.44 8.34
N LYS A 88 22.81 19.40 9.25
CA LYS A 88 23.82 20.49 9.10
C LYS A 88 25.26 20.05 8.87
N ARG A 89 25.63 18.84 9.31
CA ARG A 89 26.99 18.30 9.16
C ARG A 89 27.20 17.56 7.85
N GLN A 90 26.15 17.30 7.08
CA GLN A 90 26.23 16.56 5.83
C GLN A 90 26.64 17.52 4.70
N LYS A 91 27.65 17.12 3.91
CA LYS A 91 28.19 17.92 2.80
C LYS A 91 27.26 17.93 1.59
N MET A 92 26.59 16.81 1.35
CA MET A 92 25.62 16.59 0.28
C MET A 92 24.41 15.91 0.92
N ILE A 93 23.21 16.43 0.71
CA ILE A 93 21.96 15.89 1.24
C ILE A 93 21.01 15.73 0.07
N ASN A 94 20.42 14.54 -0.09
CA ASN A 94 19.32 14.37 -1.04
C ASN A 94 18.03 14.87 -0.34
N LEU A 95 17.22 15.65 -1.03
CA LEU A 95 15.92 16.09 -0.49
C LEU A 95 15.03 14.90 -0.09
N THR A 96 15.22 13.73 -0.71
CA THR A 96 14.57 12.47 -0.33
C THR A 96 14.84 12.11 1.14
N ASP A 97 16.06 12.31 1.65
CA ASP A 97 16.41 12.02 3.04
C ASP A 97 15.66 12.95 4.00
N ILE A 98 15.50 14.22 3.61
CA ILE A 98 14.73 15.20 4.38
C ILE A 98 13.24 14.81 4.38
N ILE A 99 12.69 14.40 3.24
CA ILE A 99 11.29 13.95 3.12
C ILE A 99 11.06 12.72 4.02
N ILE A 100 11.95 11.74 3.98
CA ILE A 100 11.89 10.53 4.83
C ILE A 100 11.90 10.93 6.31
N TYR A 101 12.84 11.79 6.71
CA TYR A 101 12.93 12.29 8.08
C TYR A 101 11.63 12.95 8.56
N LEU A 102 10.99 13.77 7.71
CA LEU A 102 9.72 14.42 8.05
C LEU A 102 8.59 13.39 8.27
N ILE A 103 8.49 12.37 7.41
CA ILE A 103 7.48 11.31 7.52
C ILE A 103 7.69 10.47 8.79
N GLU A 104 8.93 10.12 9.10
CA GLU A 104 9.25 9.31 10.28
C GLU A 104 8.93 10.01 11.59
N ASN A 105 9.19 11.33 11.65
CA ASN A 105 8.98 12.12 12.85
C ASN A 105 7.54 12.65 13.01
N LYS A 106 6.69 12.52 11.99
CA LYS A 106 5.25 12.87 12.02
C LYS A 106 4.97 14.25 12.61
N TYR A 107 5.71 15.26 12.16
CA TYR A 107 5.48 16.63 12.65
C TYR A 107 4.14 17.18 12.15
N ASP A 108 3.37 17.77 13.05
CA ASP A 108 2.19 18.57 12.71
C ASP A 108 2.60 19.71 11.75
N ASP A 109 1.74 20.07 10.79
CA ASP A 109 2.02 21.08 9.74
C ASP A 109 3.21 20.79 8.79
N SER A 110 3.87 19.64 8.88
CA SER A 110 4.96 19.25 7.96
C SER A 110 4.50 19.13 6.50
N ILE A 111 3.20 19.01 6.25
CA ILE A 111 2.62 18.89 4.91
C ILE A 111 3.03 20.05 3.99
N TYR A 112 3.22 21.24 4.55
CA TYR A 112 3.66 22.42 3.79
C TYR A 112 5.11 22.24 3.28
N ILE A 113 5.99 21.81 4.18
CA ILE A 113 7.40 21.55 3.88
C ILE A 113 7.51 20.40 2.88
N LEU A 114 6.76 19.33 3.12
CA LEU A 114 6.67 18.18 2.22
C LEU A 114 6.21 18.60 0.82
N LYS A 115 5.18 19.45 0.70
CA LYS A 115 4.68 19.94 -0.60
C LYS A 115 5.79 20.63 -1.38
N LYS A 116 6.57 21.48 -0.71
CA LYS A 116 7.70 22.18 -1.30
C LYS A 116 8.80 21.19 -1.75
N LEU A 117 9.23 20.30 -0.86
CA LEU A 117 10.31 19.34 -1.15
C LEU A 117 9.94 18.37 -2.27
N VAL A 118 8.74 17.80 -2.22
CA VAL A 118 8.24 16.86 -3.22
C VAL A 118 8.20 17.50 -4.62
N SER A 119 7.83 18.78 -4.72
CA SER A 119 7.82 19.49 -6.01
C SER A 119 9.20 19.68 -6.66
N LEU A 120 10.27 19.55 -5.88
CA LEU A 120 11.66 19.67 -6.34
C LEU A 120 12.31 18.32 -6.63
N CYS A 121 11.61 17.22 -6.34
CA CYS A 121 12.11 15.87 -6.56
C CYS A 121 11.57 15.29 -7.88
N VAL A 122 12.33 14.35 -8.43
CA VAL A 122 11.91 13.56 -9.59
C VAL A 122 11.99 12.08 -9.21
N LEU A 123 10.96 11.31 -9.54
CA LEU A 123 11.01 9.86 -9.40
C LEU A 123 11.91 9.27 -10.48
N ARG A 124 12.90 8.45 -10.10
CA ARG A 124 13.79 7.79 -11.06
C ARG A 124 13.00 6.80 -11.92
N VAL A 125 12.73 7.14 -13.17
CA VAL A 125 12.10 6.20 -14.11
C VAL A 125 13.15 5.39 -14.88
N ASN A 126 14.31 5.99 -15.19
CA ASN A 126 15.41 5.38 -15.96
C ASN A 126 16.78 5.63 -15.31
N ALA A 127 17.80 4.83 -15.69
CA ALA A 127 19.14 4.89 -15.12
C ALA A 127 19.87 6.24 -15.33
N TYR A 128 19.47 7.05 -16.31
CA TYR A 128 20.22 8.21 -16.83
C TYR A 128 19.71 9.59 -16.39
N THR A 129 18.84 9.69 -15.38
CA THR A 129 18.43 11.01 -14.88
C THR A 129 19.48 11.58 -13.92
N ASP A 130 20.34 12.45 -14.44
CA ASP A 130 21.32 13.24 -13.67
C ASP A 130 20.64 14.43 -12.96
N SER A 131 19.63 14.17 -12.12
CA SER A 131 19.07 15.20 -11.23
C SER A 131 19.58 15.00 -9.80
N MET A 132 19.84 16.11 -9.10
CA MET A 132 20.35 16.07 -7.72
C MET A 132 19.29 15.61 -6.69
N ASN A 133 18.00 15.58 -7.07
CA ASN A 133 16.87 15.27 -6.18
C ASN A 133 16.06 14.08 -6.70
N VAL A 134 16.74 12.95 -6.86
CA VAL A 134 16.12 11.73 -7.35
C VAL A 134 15.58 10.91 -6.18
N ILE A 135 14.31 10.52 -6.28
CA ILE A 135 13.69 9.51 -5.41
C ILE A 135 13.85 8.15 -6.08
N MET A 136 14.48 7.18 -5.42
CA MET A 136 14.60 5.82 -5.93
C MET A 136 13.28 5.06 -5.75
N HIS A 137 13.10 3.96 -6.49
CA HIS A 137 11.88 3.14 -6.34
C HIS A 137 11.67 2.63 -4.91
N ASN A 138 12.73 2.19 -4.22
CA ASN A 138 12.62 1.72 -2.84
C ASN A 138 12.21 2.85 -1.89
N ASP A 139 12.76 4.05 -2.08
CA ASP A 139 12.37 5.23 -1.31
C ASP A 139 10.91 5.58 -1.59
N MET A 140 10.46 5.53 -2.85
CA MET A 140 9.06 5.76 -3.18
C MET A 140 8.14 4.73 -2.53
N VAL A 141 8.52 3.44 -2.49
CA VAL A 141 7.79 2.43 -1.71
C VAL A 141 7.75 2.81 -0.24
N TYR A 142 8.89 3.20 0.34
CA TYR A 142 8.96 3.63 1.74
C TYR A 142 8.03 4.82 2.02
N LEU A 143 8.14 5.89 1.24
CA LEU A 143 7.29 7.06 1.33
C LEU A 143 5.81 6.67 1.24
N LEU A 144 5.43 5.83 0.29
CA LEU A 144 4.06 5.32 0.15
C LEU A 144 3.63 4.35 1.24
N VAL A 145 4.52 3.67 1.96
CA VAL A 145 4.15 2.76 3.04
C VAL A 145 4.00 3.52 4.37
N TYR A 146 4.93 4.41 4.66
CA TYR A 146 5.06 5.04 5.98
C TYR A 146 4.34 6.39 6.11
N SER A 147 4.00 7.05 5.00
CA SER A 147 3.21 8.29 5.01
C SER A 147 1.84 8.13 5.68
N ASN A 148 1.32 9.22 6.22
CA ASN A 148 -0.09 9.33 6.58
C ASN A 148 -0.98 9.48 5.32
N VAL A 149 -2.29 9.59 5.51
CA VAL A 149 -3.25 9.68 4.40
C VAL A 149 -3.02 10.93 3.54
N GLU A 150 -2.82 12.10 4.14
CA GLU A 150 -2.62 13.38 3.45
C GLU A 150 -1.30 13.45 2.71
N GLU A 151 -0.22 13.02 3.38
CA GLU A 151 1.11 12.89 2.80
C GLU A 151 1.09 11.93 1.59
N SER A 152 0.38 10.79 1.69
CA SER A 152 0.26 9.87 0.56
C SER A 152 -0.46 10.51 -0.62
N LYS A 153 -1.47 11.36 -0.37
CA LYS A 153 -2.15 12.08 -1.44
C LYS A 153 -1.20 13.06 -2.11
N LEU A 154 -0.46 13.84 -1.32
CA LEU A 154 0.54 14.76 -1.85
C LEU A 154 1.56 14.03 -2.74
N ILE A 155 2.06 12.87 -2.30
CA ILE A 155 2.99 12.06 -3.10
C ILE A 155 2.33 11.58 -4.40
N LEU A 156 1.12 11.03 -4.34
CA LEU A 156 0.39 10.52 -5.52
C LEU A 156 0.01 11.64 -6.51
N ASP A 157 -0.22 12.86 -6.03
CA ASP A 157 -0.58 14.00 -6.88
C ASP A 157 0.65 14.58 -7.63
N ASN A 158 1.86 14.43 -7.09
CA ASN A 158 3.08 15.00 -7.67
C ASN A 158 3.88 14.03 -8.54
N PHE A 159 3.76 12.72 -8.33
CA PHE A 159 4.56 11.72 -9.05
C PHE A 159 3.75 10.82 -9.95
N THR A 160 4.30 10.51 -11.13
CA THR A 160 3.84 9.39 -11.96
C THR A 160 4.51 8.09 -11.51
N ILE A 161 3.94 7.47 -10.47
CA ILE A 161 4.47 6.27 -9.81
C ILE A 161 4.11 5.00 -10.58
N PRO A 162 5.10 4.20 -11.06
CA PRO A 162 4.88 2.94 -11.75
C PRO A 162 3.97 1.97 -10.99
N ILE A 163 3.13 1.23 -11.72
CA ILE A 163 2.21 0.27 -11.10
C ILE A 163 2.93 -0.87 -10.36
N SER A 164 4.15 -1.19 -10.78
CA SER A 164 5.02 -2.14 -10.08
C SER A 164 5.33 -1.66 -8.66
N VAL A 165 5.81 -0.42 -8.51
CA VAL A 165 6.07 0.25 -7.22
C VAL A 165 4.79 0.31 -6.38
N MET A 166 3.66 0.67 -6.98
CA MET A 166 2.35 0.68 -6.30
C MET A 166 1.96 -0.71 -5.78
N SER A 167 2.18 -1.76 -6.58
CA SER A 167 1.89 -3.14 -6.18
C SER A 167 2.73 -3.56 -4.97
N TYR A 168 4.03 -3.22 -4.94
CA TYR A 168 4.90 -3.50 -3.79
C TYR A 168 4.47 -2.71 -2.55
N ALA A 169 4.19 -1.41 -2.69
CA ALA A 169 3.74 -0.59 -1.59
C ALA A 169 2.40 -1.07 -1.00
N ILE A 170 1.43 -1.47 -1.83
CA ILE A 170 0.15 -2.06 -1.35
C ILE A 170 0.40 -3.35 -0.58
N GLN A 171 1.28 -4.22 -1.08
CA GLN A 171 1.65 -5.46 -0.37
C GLN A 171 2.21 -5.15 1.03
N GLU A 172 3.14 -4.21 1.13
CA GLU A 172 3.76 -3.81 2.41
C GLU A 172 2.76 -3.14 3.37
N ILE A 173 1.85 -2.30 2.85
CA ILE A 173 0.78 -1.70 3.66
C ILE A 173 -0.15 -2.78 4.23
N LEU A 174 -0.50 -3.79 3.43
CA LEU A 174 -1.34 -4.91 3.86
C LEU A 174 -0.67 -5.82 4.89
N TYR A 175 0.66 -5.92 4.85
CA TYR A 175 1.45 -6.65 5.84
C TYR A 175 1.50 -5.89 7.17
N ASN A 176 1.83 -4.59 7.12
CA ASN A 176 2.04 -3.77 8.33
C ASN A 176 0.74 -3.25 8.98
N ARG A 177 -0.35 -3.10 8.22
CA ARG A 177 -1.70 -2.70 8.67
C ARG A 177 -1.76 -1.55 9.68
N LYS A 178 -0.94 -0.51 9.47
CA LYS A 178 -0.91 0.69 10.31
C LYS A 178 -2.26 1.45 10.29
N VAL A 179 -2.42 2.43 11.18
CA VAL A 179 -3.64 3.26 11.28
C VAL A 179 -4.02 3.83 9.90
N ASP A 180 -5.33 3.85 9.61
CA ASP A 180 -5.91 4.36 8.36
C ASP A 180 -5.45 3.68 7.06
N TYR A 181 -4.79 2.51 7.12
CA TYR A 181 -4.31 1.81 5.92
C TYR A 181 -5.39 1.61 4.85
N LYS A 182 -6.65 1.39 5.23
CA LYS A 182 -7.77 1.24 4.28
C LYS A 182 -8.02 2.50 3.46
N LYS A 183 -8.00 3.68 4.09
CA LYS A 183 -8.18 4.97 3.38
C LYS A 183 -7.03 5.19 2.40
N LYS A 184 -5.81 4.86 2.83
CA LYS A 184 -4.60 4.91 2.00
C LYS A 184 -4.71 3.97 0.79
N LEU A 185 -5.08 2.71 1.01
CA LEU A 185 -5.32 1.74 -0.06
C LEU A 185 -6.40 2.21 -1.04
N CYS A 186 -7.50 2.80 -0.57
CA CYS A 186 -8.51 3.38 -1.46
C CYS A 186 -7.92 4.46 -2.37
N ARG A 187 -7.10 5.38 -1.82
CA ARG A 187 -6.41 6.41 -2.62
C ARG A 187 -5.46 5.81 -3.66
N MET A 188 -4.72 4.78 -3.27
CA MET A 188 -3.82 4.07 -4.19
C MET A 188 -4.60 3.37 -5.31
N ILE A 189 -5.74 2.75 -5.00
CA ILE A 189 -6.64 2.16 -6.01
C ILE A 189 -7.16 3.26 -6.94
N ASP A 190 -7.62 4.38 -6.41
CA ASP A 190 -8.09 5.51 -7.22
C ASP A 190 -7.01 6.02 -8.17
N TYR A 191 -5.79 6.19 -7.66
CA TYR A 191 -4.63 6.57 -8.46
C TYR A 191 -4.34 5.56 -9.59
N ILE A 192 -4.35 4.25 -9.28
CA ILE A 192 -4.10 3.19 -10.27
C ILE A 192 -5.13 3.29 -11.41
N TYR A 193 -6.41 3.44 -11.07
CA TYR A 193 -7.46 3.57 -12.09
C TYR A 193 -7.32 4.85 -12.91
N CYS A 194 -7.09 5.99 -12.26
CA CYS A 194 -6.92 7.28 -12.94
C CYS A 194 -5.73 7.29 -13.91
N LYS A 195 -4.60 6.67 -13.54
CA LYS A 195 -3.36 6.76 -14.31
C LYS A 195 -3.17 5.61 -15.30
N TYR A 196 -3.60 4.40 -14.96
CA TYR A 196 -3.26 3.19 -15.72
C TYR A 196 -4.44 2.52 -16.43
N CYS A 197 -5.68 2.89 -16.11
CA CYS A 197 -6.86 2.22 -16.66
C CYS A 197 -7.63 3.07 -17.70
N TRP A 198 -7.10 4.24 -18.12
CA TRP A 198 -7.85 5.18 -18.97
C TRP A 198 -7.77 4.93 -20.49
N LYS A 199 -6.81 4.15 -20.98
CA LYS A 199 -6.69 3.68 -22.38
C LYS A 199 -5.93 2.35 -22.35
N MET A 200 -6.34 1.41 -23.22
CA MET A 200 -5.84 0.03 -23.36
C MET A 200 -4.71 -0.34 -22.39
N VAL A 201 -5.06 -1.09 -21.34
CA VAL A 201 -4.09 -1.56 -20.36
C VAL A 201 -3.05 -2.41 -21.09
N GLU A 202 -1.80 -1.94 -21.13
CA GLU A 202 -0.69 -2.74 -21.58
C GLU A 202 -0.66 -4.04 -20.77
N ASN A 203 -0.51 -5.19 -21.44
CA ASN A 203 -0.54 -6.51 -20.79
C ASN A 203 0.38 -6.60 -19.55
N MET A 204 1.47 -5.83 -19.52
CA MET A 204 2.40 -5.71 -18.40
C MET A 204 1.73 -5.18 -17.11
N ASN A 205 0.81 -4.22 -17.22
CA ASN A 205 0.10 -3.64 -16.07
C ASN A 205 -0.90 -4.61 -15.45
N ASN A 206 -1.49 -5.50 -16.25
CA ASN A 206 -2.44 -6.53 -15.77
C ASN A 206 -1.80 -7.47 -14.74
N VAL A 207 -0.52 -7.81 -14.90
CA VAL A 207 0.22 -8.67 -13.97
C VAL A 207 0.27 -8.05 -12.57
N TYR A 208 0.54 -6.74 -12.48
CA TYR A 208 0.61 -6.03 -11.21
C TYR A 208 -0.78 -5.80 -10.59
N ILE A 209 -1.80 -5.50 -11.40
CA ILE A 209 -3.19 -5.42 -10.93
C ILE A 209 -3.64 -6.76 -10.34
N HIS A 210 -3.34 -7.85 -11.06
CA HIS A 210 -3.63 -9.20 -10.61
C HIS A 210 -2.92 -9.48 -9.28
N ARG A 211 -1.62 -9.17 -9.16
CA ARG A 211 -0.86 -9.31 -7.92
C ARG A 211 -1.48 -8.53 -6.75
N ILE A 212 -1.93 -7.29 -6.96
CA ILE A 212 -2.63 -6.49 -5.95
C ILE A 212 -3.90 -7.21 -5.47
N LEU A 213 -4.72 -7.71 -6.39
CA LEU A 213 -5.93 -8.46 -6.06
C LEU A 213 -5.63 -9.75 -5.31
N VAL A 214 -4.59 -10.49 -5.71
CA VAL A 214 -4.11 -11.67 -4.98
C VAL A 214 -3.72 -11.31 -3.55
N HIS A 215 -3.05 -10.18 -3.32
CA HIS A 215 -2.75 -9.72 -1.96
C HIS A 215 -4.03 -9.39 -1.16
N PHE A 216 -5.05 -8.81 -1.77
CA PHE A 216 -6.35 -8.62 -1.10
C PHE A 216 -7.04 -9.95 -0.79
N ILE A 217 -7.01 -10.92 -1.71
CA ILE A 217 -7.57 -12.26 -1.54
C ILE A 217 -6.88 -12.99 -0.39
N LYS A 218 -5.54 -13.05 -0.41
CA LYS A 218 -4.70 -13.69 0.61
C LYS A 218 -4.94 -13.09 2.00
N ASN A 219 -5.21 -11.79 2.08
CA ASN A 219 -5.49 -11.08 3.33
C ASN A 219 -7.00 -10.97 3.66
N ASN A 220 -7.88 -11.65 2.91
CA ASN A 220 -9.34 -11.63 3.04
C ASN A 220 -9.94 -10.20 3.10
N GLN A 221 -9.40 -9.28 2.29
CA GLN A 221 -9.79 -7.87 2.27
C GLN A 221 -11.02 -7.61 1.39
N GLN A 222 -12.17 -8.20 1.76
CA GLN A 222 -13.42 -8.06 1.02
C GLN A 222 -13.84 -6.61 0.76
N LYS A 223 -13.61 -5.71 1.74
CA LYS A 223 -13.93 -4.27 1.58
C LYS A 223 -13.08 -3.62 0.47
N MET A 224 -11.80 -3.99 0.37
CA MET A 224 -10.91 -3.46 -0.67
C MET A 224 -11.24 -4.05 -2.04
N ILE A 225 -11.59 -5.33 -2.12
CA ILE A 225 -12.08 -5.94 -3.37
C ILE A 225 -13.37 -5.27 -3.83
N ARG A 226 -14.36 -5.07 -2.93
CA ARG A 226 -15.59 -4.32 -3.28
C ARG A 226 -15.28 -2.93 -3.83
N TYR A 227 -14.35 -2.22 -3.17
CA TYR A 227 -13.94 -0.89 -3.62
C TYR A 227 -13.29 -0.94 -5.01
N PHE A 228 -12.36 -1.87 -5.21
CA PHE A 228 -11.69 -2.09 -6.48
C PHE A 228 -12.68 -2.42 -7.59
N LEU A 229 -13.61 -3.34 -7.37
CA LEU A 229 -14.65 -3.72 -8.34
C LEU A 229 -15.60 -2.56 -8.65
N LYS A 230 -15.96 -1.74 -7.67
CA LYS A 230 -16.73 -0.51 -7.90
C LYS A 230 -16.00 0.42 -8.89
N LYS A 231 -14.69 0.60 -8.71
CA LYS A 231 -13.87 1.41 -9.62
C LYS A 231 -13.72 0.74 -10.98
N LYS A 232 -13.54 -0.59 -11.03
CA LYS A 232 -13.53 -1.39 -12.25
C LYS A 232 -14.70 -1.05 -13.17
N ARG A 233 -15.92 -1.05 -12.63
CA ARG A 233 -17.16 -0.75 -13.37
C ARG A 233 -17.14 0.65 -13.95
N TYR A 234 -16.73 1.64 -13.15
CA TYR A 234 -16.65 3.04 -13.59
C TYR A 234 -15.66 3.23 -14.73
N TYR A 235 -14.47 2.62 -14.62
CA TYR A 235 -13.40 2.75 -15.61
C TYR A 235 -13.45 1.68 -16.72
N LYS A 236 -14.47 0.81 -16.74
CA LYS A 236 -14.65 -0.29 -17.70
C LYS A 236 -13.41 -1.17 -17.88
N TYR A 237 -12.68 -1.44 -16.80
CA TYR A 237 -11.51 -2.32 -16.82
C TYR A 237 -11.94 -3.79 -16.95
N ASN A 238 -11.29 -4.54 -17.85
CA ASN A 238 -11.56 -5.96 -18.03
C ASN A 238 -10.66 -6.80 -17.12
N LEU A 239 -11.27 -7.59 -16.25
CA LEU A 239 -10.56 -8.42 -15.28
C LEU A 239 -10.48 -9.87 -15.76
N ILE A 240 -9.31 -10.49 -15.57
CA ILE A 240 -9.14 -11.94 -15.80
C ILE A 240 -9.56 -12.66 -14.52
N TYR A 241 -10.81 -13.16 -14.49
CA TYR A 241 -11.41 -13.75 -13.29
C TYR A 241 -10.87 -15.13 -12.94
N GLN A 242 -10.56 -15.97 -13.94
CA GLN A 242 -10.27 -17.39 -13.74
C GLN A 242 -9.04 -17.63 -12.83
N THR A 243 -7.99 -16.84 -13.00
CA THR A 243 -6.80 -16.90 -12.14
C THR A 243 -7.12 -16.46 -10.72
N LEU A 244 -7.86 -15.36 -10.55
CA LEU A 244 -8.25 -14.85 -9.24
C LEU A 244 -9.19 -15.79 -8.47
N ILE A 245 -10.09 -16.48 -9.19
CA ILE A 245 -10.93 -17.51 -8.59
C ILE A 245 -10.06 -18.61 -8.01
N ASN A 246 -9.11 -19.12 -8.80
CA ASN A 246 -8.15 -20.12 -8.36
C ASN A 246 -7.33 -19.66 -7.13
N ASP A 247 -6.93 -18.39 -7.06
CA ASP A 247 -6.28 -17.81 -5.88
C ASP A 247 -7.21 -17.76 -4.66
N CYS A 248 -8.49 -17.44 -4.84
CA CYS A 248 -9.47 -17.49 -3.75
C CYS A 248 -9.61 -18.89 -3.17
N LEU A 249 -9.53 -19.93 -4.00
CA LEU A 249 -9.54 -21.33 -3.54
C LEU A 249 -8.29 -21.66 -2.73
N LEU A 250 -7.12 -21.29 -3.27
CA LEU A 250 -5.83 -21.55 -2.64
C LEU A 250 -5.73 -20.93 -1.23
N TYR A 251 -6.28 -19.72 -1.05
CA TYR A 251 -6.21 -18.94 0.19
C TYR A 251 -7.46 -19.03 1.08
N ASP A 252 -8.43 -19.91 0.77
CA ASP A 252 -9.67 -20.07 1.53
C ASP A 252 -10.46 -18.76 1.74
N SER A 253 -10.59 -17.96 0.67
CA SER A 253 -11.11 -16.60 0.74
C SER A 253 -12.53 -16.50 0.19
N VAL A 254 -13.50 -17.18 0.80
CA VAL A 254 -14.86 -17.32 0.23
C VAL A 254 -15.62 -16.02 0.08
N GLY A 255 -15.44 -15.07 1.00
CA GLY A 255 -16.08 -13.76 0.84
C GLY A 255 -15.56 -13.02 -0.38
N CYS A 256 -14.26 -13.16 -0.71
CA CYS A 256 -13.66 -12.60 -1.90
C CYS A 256 -14.12 -13.34 -3.17
N LEU A 257 -14.16 -14.68 -3.11
CA LEU A 257 -14.68 -15.54 -4.17
C LEU A 257 -16.09 -15.11 -4.59
N LYS A 258 -17.01 -15.00 -3.61
CA LYS A 258 -18.40 -14.55 -3.81
C LYS A 258 -18.50 -13.20 -4.52
N LEU A 259 -17.59 -12.28 -4.22
CA LEU A 259 -17.59 -10.96 -4.85
C LEU A 259 -17.12 -11.01 -6.30
N LEU A 260 -16.06 -11.78 -6.57
CA LEU A 260 -15.51 -11.92 -7.92
C LEU A 260 -16.46 -12.64 -8.87
N ILE A 261 -17.14 -13.69 -8.40
CA ILE A 261 -18.16 -14.41 -9.19
C ILE A 261 -19.30 -13.48 -9.56
N ARG A 262 -19.88 -12.77 -8.58
CA ARG A 262 -20.96 -11.82 -8.84
C ARG A 262 -20.54 -10.75 -9.84
N GLU A 263 -19.29 -10.31 -9.78
CA GLU A 263 -18.78 -9.36 -10.77
C GLU A 263 -18.66 -9.98 -12.16
N MET A 264 -18.14 -11.19 -12.26
CA MET A 264 -18.01 -11.93 -13.52
C MET A 264 -19.38 -12.19 -14.18
N GLU A 265 -20.40 -12.52 -13.39
CA GLU A 265 -21.80 -12.62 -13.85
C GLU A 265 -22.32 -11.30 -14.42
N ASN A 266 -22.04 -10.18 -13.74
CA ASN A 266 -22.44 -8.86 -14.22
C ASN A 266 -21.73 -8.46 -15.53
N ASP A 267 -20.45 -8.81 -15.67
CA ASP A 267 -19.64 -8.51 -16.85
C ASP A 267 -20.06 -9.36 -18.07
N SER A 268 -20.36 -10.63 -17.88
CA SER A 268 -20.61 -11.60 -18.97
C SER A 268 -21.97 -11.44 -19.67
N LYS A 269 -22.97 -10.84 -19.02
CA LYS A 269 -24.33 -10.53 -19.53
C LYS A 269 -25.16 -11.70 -20.14
N LEU A 270 -24.57 -12.84 -20.54
CA LEU A 270 -25.26 -14.02 -21.09
C LEU A 270 -24.48 -15.32 -20.80
N LEU A 271 -25.24 -16.34 -20.38
CA LEU A 271 -25.03 -17.80 -20.45
C LEU A 271 -23.77 -18.42 -19.81
N LYS A 272 -24.01 -19.11 -18.69
CA LYS A 272 -23.15 -20.13 -18.03
C LYS A 272 -21.66 -19.82 -18.04
N ILE A 273 -21.21 -19.23 -16.95
CA ILE A 273 -19.79 -19.09 -16.63
C ILE A 273 -19.20 -20.48 -16.44
N TYR A 274 -18.22 -20.83 -17.27
CA TYR A 274 -17.41 -22.02 -17.06
C TYR A 274 -16.19 -21.66 -16.21
N ILE A 275 -16.18 -22.12 -14.96
CA ILE A 275 -15.04 -21.99 -14.04
C ILE A 275 -14.22 -23.27 -14.06
N THR A 276 -12.95 -23.20 -14.45
CA THR A 276 -12.05 -24.36 -14.38
C THR A 276 -11.22 -24.34 -13.10
N VAL A 277 -11.41 -25.34 -12.24
CA VAL A 277 -10.56 -25.49 -11.05
C VAL A 277 -9.30 -26.26 -11.44
N ASN A 278 -8.12 -25.70 -11.19
CA ASN A 278 -6.85 -26.39 -11.41
C ASN A 278 -6.75 -27.60 -10.45
N LYS A 279 -6.44 -28.78 -11.00
CA LYS A 279 -6.27 -30.04 -10.27
C LYS A 279 -5.30 -29.93 -9.09
N GLU A 280 -4.17 -29.24 -9.27
CA GLU A 280 -3.17 -29.03 -8.20
C GLU A 280 -3.70 -28.15 -7.07
N ILE A 281 -4.55 -27.17 -7.40
CA ILE A 281 -5.17 -26.30 -6.40
C ILE A 281 -6.20 -27.10 -5.61
N LEU A 282 -7.00 -27.93 -6.29
CA LEU A 282 -7.94 -28.81 -5.63
C LEU A 282 -7.24 -29.75 -4.65
N GLU A 283 -6.12 -30.37 -5.06
CA GLU A 283 -5.29 -31.19 -4.18
C GLU A 283 -4.85 -30.41 -2.93
N LYS A 284 -4.34 -29.17 -3.10
CA LYS A 284 -3.94 -28.31 -1.97
C LYS A 284 -5.11 -27.93 -1.06
N VAL A 285 -6.30 -27.69 -1.61
CA VAL A 285 -7.52 -27.37 -0.86
C VAL A 285 -7.98 -28.58 -0.05
N VAL A 286 -7.95 -29.77 -0.65
CA VAL A 286 -8.27 -31.04 0.00
C VAL A 286 -7.25 -31.35 1.09
N LYS A 287 -5.95 -31.13 0.86
CA LYS A 287 -4.90 -31.25 1.88
C LYS A 287 -5.10 -30.32 3.08
N LYS A 288 -5.74 -29.16 2.90
CA LYS A 288 -6.08 -28.24 3.99
C LYS A 288 -7.42 -28.57 4.69
N GLY A 289 -8.24 -29.42 4.10
CA GLY A 289 -9.58 -29.75 4.62
C GLY A 289 -10.62 -28.63 4.44
N SER A 290 -10.43 -27.75 3.44
CA SER A 290 -11.32 -26.62 3.12
C SER A 290 -12.47 -27.05 2.20
N PHE A 291 -13.15 -28.15 2.54
CA PHE A 291 -14.19 -28.77 1.72
C PHE A 291 -15.43 -27.92 1.47
N TYR A 292 -15.75 -26.97 2.37
CA TYR A 292 -16.90 -26.09 2.18
C TYR A 292 -16.76 -25.19 0.94
N ILE A 293 -15.52 -24.86 0.56
CA ILE A 293 -15.26 -24.09 -0.66
C ILE A 293 -15.55 -24.93 -1.89
N ILE A 294 -15.05 -26.16 -1.90
CA ILE A 294 -15.29 -27.10 -3.01
C ILE A 294 -16.78 -27.28 -3.18
N LYS A 295 -17.50 -27.51 -2.08
CA LYS A 295 -18.96 -27.60 -2.08
C LYS A 295 -19.60 -26.33 -2.65
N TYR A 296 -19.18 -25.15 -2.18
CA TYR A 296 -19.71 -23.88 -2.67
C TYR A 296 -19.54 -23.71 -4.19
N ILE A 297 -18.37 -24.08 -4.72
CA ILE A 297 -18.10 -24.05 -6.17
C ILE A 297 -19.06 -24.97 -6.92
N ILE A 298 -19.18 -26.22 -6.46
CA ILE A 298 -20.03 -27.22 -7.12
C ILE A 298 -21.48 -26.73 -7.09
N ASP A 299 -21.98 -26.37 -5.91
CA ASP A 299 -23.38 -25.98 -5.70
C ASP A 299 -23.78 -24.72 -6.47
N ASN A 300 -22.89 -23.72 -6.56
CA ASN A 300 -23.30 -22.38 -7.00
C ASN A 300 -22.75 -21.99 -8.37
N LEU A 301 -21.68 -22.62 -8.86
CA LEU A 301 -20.94 -22.12 -10.02
C LEU A 301 -20.81 -23.11 -11.15
N LEU A 302 -20.69 -24.37 -10.80
CA LEU A 302 -20.41 -25.42 -11.78
C LEU A 302 -21.57 -26.38 -11.95
N GLY A 303 -22.46 -26.49 -10.95
CA GLY A 303 -23.66 -27.32 -11.01
C GLY A 303 -23.33 -28.71 -11.51
N ASN A 304 -24.16 -29.22 -12.42
CA ASN A 304 -24.00 -30.56 -13.03
C ASN A 304 -22.89 -30.64 -14.09
N PHE A 305 -22.11 -29.58 -14.34
CA PHE A 305 -21.09 -29.55 -15.40
C PHE A 305 -19.68 -29.97 -14.94
N ILE A 306 -19.42 -30.09 -13.62
CA ILE A 306 -18.18 -30.76 -13.17
C ILE A 306 -18.42 -32.27 -13.12
N ASN A 307 -17.61 -32.99 -13.88
CA ASN A 307 -17.32 -34.38 -13.59
C ASN A 307 -16.34 -34.46 -12.41
N MET A 308 -16.85 -34.55 -11.17
CA MET A 308 -16.01 -34.68 -9.97
C MET A 308 -15.15 -35.94 -10.02
N ASN A 309 -15.59 -36.94 -10.79
CA ASN A 309 -14.85 -38.18 -10.98
C ASN A 309 -13.53 -37.92 -11.74
N GLY A 310 -13.46 -36.86 -12.56
CA GLY A 310 -12.22 -36.40 -13.21
C GLY A 310 -11.17 -35.79 -12.26
N TYR A 311 -11.55 -35.55 -11.01
CA TYR A 311 -10.71 -34.95 -9.97
C TYR A 311 -10.35 -35.92 -8.82
N ILE A 312 -10.83 -37.18 -8.85
CA ILE A 312 -10.63 -38.17 -7.77
C ILE A 312 -9.17 -38.32 -7.40
N LEU A 313 -8.27 -38.45 -8.39
CA LEU A 313 -6.84 -38.64 -8.11
C LEU A 313 -6.24 -37.48 -7.31
N SER A 314 -6.60 -36.24 -7.63
CA SER A 314 -6.18 -35.05 -6.88
C SER A 314 -6.79 -35.01 -5.48
N ILE A 315 -8.02 -35.50 -5.31
CA ILE A 315 -8.68 -35.62 -4.01
C ILE A 315 -7.99 -36.70 -3.16
N CYS A 316 -7.76 -37.88 -3.71
CA CYS A 316 -7.04 -38.98 -3.07
C CYS A 316 -5.63 -38.56 -2.64
N ASN A 317 -4.87 -37.90 -3.51
CA ASN A 317 -3.54 -37.35 -3.15
C ASN A 317 -3.64 -36.36 -1.99
N GLY A 318 -4.60 -35.42 -2.05
CA GLY A 318 -4.82 -34.46 -0.99
C GLY A 318 -5.17 -35.11 0.36
N ILE A 319 -5.91 -36.22 0.35
CA ILE A 319 -6.25 -37.02 1.54
C ILE A 319 -5.00 -37.72 2.08
N ILE A 320 -4.23 -38.40 1.22
CA ILE A 320 -3.01 -39.12 1.59
C ILE A 320 -2.03 -38.18 2.30
N TYR A 321 -1.86 -36.97 1.77
CA TYR A 321 -0.93 -35.98 2.32
C TYR A 321 -1.56 -35.01 3.34
N TYR A 322 -2.71 -35.35 3.93
CA TYR A 322 -3.32 -34.54 4.97
C TYR A 322 -2.49 -34.55 6.25
N ASN A 323 -1.93 -33.40 6.62
CA ASN A 323 -1.01 -33.26 7.76
C ASN A 323 -1.70 -32.68 9.02
N GLY A 324 -3.02 -32.74 9.12
CA GLY A 324 -3.76 -32.11 10.23
C GLY A 324 -4.04 -33.05 11.39
N ASN A 325 -3.90 -32.57 12.63
CA ASN A 325 -4.07 -33.39 13.84
C ASN A 325 -5.52 -33.85 14.14
N LYS A 326 -6.51 -33.42 13.34
CA LYS A 326 -7.95 -33.70 13.56
C LYS A 326 -8.57 -34.46 12.38
N PHE A 327 -8.08 -35.66 12.11
CA PHE A 327 -8.53 -36.51 11.00
C PHE A 327 -10.03 -36.82 11.05
N THR A 328 -10.59 -37.08 12.23
CA THR A 328 -12.02 -37.35 12.38
C THR A 328 -12.92 -36.18 11.96
N LYS A 329 -12.52 -34.94 12.29
CA LYS A 329 -13.20 -33.72 11.83
C LYS A 329 -13.02 -33.49 10.33
N TYR A 330 -11.89 -33.89 9.78
CA TYR A 330 -11.60 -33.81 8.35
C TYR A 330 -12.54 -34.71 7.54
N VAL A 331 -12.66 -35.99 7.92
CA VAL A 331 -13.55 -36.94 7.22
C VAL A 331 -15.02 -36.51 7.33
N LYS A 332 -15.47 -36.03 8.50
CA LYS A 332 -16.82 -35.45 8.64
C LYS A 332 -17.11 -34.31 7.67
N LYS A 333 -16.10 -33.48 7.35
CA LYS A 333 -16.24 -32.41 6.36
C LYS A 333 -16.17 -32.94 4.93
N LEU A 334 -15.38 -33.97 4.66
CA LEU A 334 -15.32 -34.62 3.35
C LEU A 334 -16.68 -35.23 2.96
N LYS A 335 -17.42 -35.80 3.93
CA LYS A 335 -18.80 -36.27 3.74
C LYS A 335 -19.74 -35.22 3.14
N MET A 336 -19.45 -33.93 3.30
CA MET A 336 -20.26 -32.88 2.68
C MET A 336 -20.25 -32.92 1.14
N LEU A 337 -19.28 -33.64 0.55
CA LEU A 337 -19.10 -33.81 -0.90
C LEU A 337 -19.56 -35.18 -1.41
N GLU A 338 -20.05 -36.07 -0.54
CA GLU A 338 -20.41 -37.45 -0.86
C GLU A 338 -21.42 -37.58 -2.00
N CYS A 339 -22.37 -36.64 -2.07
CA CYS A 339 -23.41 -36.62 -3.11
C CYS A 339 -22.90 -36.28 -4.52
N TYR A 340 -21.64 -35.86 -4.68
CA TYR A 340 -21.05 -35.54 -5.97
C TYR A 340 -20.13 -36.64 -6.51
N PHE A 341 -20.00 -37.78 -5.80
CA PHE A 341 -19.14 -38.89 -6.19
C PHE A 341 -19.98 -40.10 -6.61
N ASP A 342 -19.59 -40.75 -7.70
CA ASP A 342 -20.15 -42.06 -8.04
C ASP A 342 -19.62 -43.17 -7.10
N ASP A 343 -20.23 -44.35 -7.13
CA ASP A 343 -19.86 -45.44 -6.21
C ASP A 343 -18.40 -45.87 -6.38
N LYS A 344 -17.86 -45.85 -7.60
CA LYS A 344 -16.44 -46.16 -7.87
C LYS A 344 -15.51 -45.15 -7.21
N SER A 345 -15.86 -43.87 -7.31
CA SER A 345 -15.13 -42.76 -6.70
C SER A 345 -15.17 -42.84 -5.18
N LYS A 346 -16.33 -43.15 -4.59
CA LYS A 346 -16.49 -43.35 -3.15
C LYS A 346 -15.59 -44.48 -2.66
N VAL A 347 -15.54 -45.61 -3.36
CA VAL A 347 -14.64 -46.74 -3.03
C VAL A 347 -13.17 -46.30 -3.06
N MET A 348 -12.73 -45.58 -4.10
CA MET A 348 -11.35 -45.08 -4.17
C MET A 348 -11.01 -44.13 -3.00
N ILE A 349 -11.93 -43.23 -2.66
CA ILE A 349 -11.74 -42.29 -1.54
C ILE A 349 -11.69 -43.05 -0.21
N ASN A 350 -12.58 -44.03 0.01
CA ASN A 350 -12.59 -44.87 1.20
C ASN A 350 -11.28 -45.65 1.36
N ASN A 351 -10.74 -46.25 0.29
CA ASN A 351 -9.44 -46.92 0.33
C ASN A 351 -8.30 -45.98 0.74
N CYS A 352 -8.31 -44.73 0.24
CA CYS A 352 -7.33 -43.72 0.66
C CYS A 352 -7.50 -43.30 2.12
N LEU A 353 -8.74 -43.22 2.61
CA LEU A 353 -9.02 -42.94 4.02
C LEU A 353 -8.54 -44.09 4.91
N GLU A 354 -8.81 -45.35 4.56
CA GLU A 354 -8.38 -46.55 5.30
C GLU A 354 -6.86 -46.60 5.49
N ASN A 355 -6.09 -46.29 4.44
CA ASN A 355 -4.63 -46.26 4.51
C ASN A 355 -4.09 -45.22 5.50
N ASN A 356 -4.82 -44.13 5.76
CA ASN A 356 -4.50 -43.12 6.77
C ASN A 356 -5.10 -43.42 8.16
N ILE A 357 -6.05 -44.36 8.25
CA ILE A 357 -6.89 -44.65 9.42
C ILE A 357 -6.33 -45.77 10.31
N LYS A 358 -5.11 -46.28 10.09
CA LYS A 358 -4.47 -47.29 10.97
C LYS A 358 -4.42 -46.94 12.48
N ASN A 359 -4.93 -45.79 12.94
CA ASN A 359 -5.08 -45.39 14.34
C ASN A 359 -6.47 -44.88 14.83
N VAL A 360 -7.60 -44.89 14.08
CA VAL A 360 -8.91 -44.44 14.65
C VAL A 360 -10.15 -45.15 14.06
N ASN A 361 -10.95 -45.83 14.89
CA ASN A 361 -12.16 -46.56 14.48
C ASN A 361 -13.25 -45.70 13.80
N ASN A 362 -13.82 -46.25 12.72
CA ASN A 362 -15.12 -45.98 12.08
C ASN A 362 -15.42 -44.57 11.54
N ILE A 363 -14.88 -44.21 10.37
CA ILE A 363 -15.45 -43.10 9.56
C ILE A 363 -15.32 -43.39 8.05
N TYR A 364 -16.40 -43.88 7.42
CA TYR A 364 -16.51 -44.15 5.97
C TYR A 364 -17.49 -43.19 5.28
N LEU A 365 -17.27 -42.89 4.00
CA LEU A 365 -18.32 -42.40 3.09
C LEU A 365 -19.22 -43.59 2.74
N VAL A 366 -20.53 -43.52 3.03
CA VAL A 366 -21.53 -44.57 2.74
C VAL A 366 -22.36 -44.11 1.53
#